data_AF-A0A1Y5GC78-F1
#
_entry.id   AF-A0A1Y5GC78-F1
#
_cell.length_a   1.000
_cell.length_b   1.000
_cell.length_c   1.000
_cell.angle_alpha   90.00
_cell.angle_beta   90.00
_cell.angle_gamma   90.00
#
_symmetry.space_group_name_H-M   'P 1'
#
loop_
_entity.id
_entity.type
_entity.pdbx_description
1 polymer ?
#
loop_
_entity_poly.entity_id
_entity_poly.type
_entity_poly.pdbx_seq_one_letter_code
_entity_poly.pdbx_strand_id
1 'polypeptide(L)'
;MATEIFTLLGYKIEVKFVPCKRVLQYAKIGKTLGILACAYRRDRENFLISSDPISEFISGNYVPTDFDGSAATLFSYLKHQRCGACHWFR
;
A
#
# COMPACT_ATOMS: atom_id res chain seq x y z
N MET A 1 6.81 6.78 -13.38
CA MET A 1 8.05 6.71 -12.58
C MET A 1 8.76 5.36 -12.73
N ALA A 2 8.13 4.22 -12.42
CA ALA A 2 8.77 2.91 -12.61
C ALA A 2 9.09 2.62 -14.09
N THR A 3 8.16 2.93 -15.00
CA THR A 3 8.33 2.80 -16.45
C THR A 3 9.54 3.55 -16.99
N GLU A 4 9.77 4.78 -16.54
CA GLU A 4 10.91 5.61 -16.95
C GLU A 4 12.24 5.01 -16.47
N ILE A 5 12.31 4.55 -15.21
CA ILE A 5 13.53 3.92 -14.66
C ILE A 5 13.92 2.69 -15.50
N PHE A 6 12.97 1.79 -15.75
CA PHE A 6 13.25 0.59 -16.54
C PHE A 6 13.60 0.91 -18.00
N THR A 7 13.01 1.97 -18.56
CA THR A 7 13.36 2.44 -19.91
C THR A 7 14.79 2.95 -19.98
N LEU A 8 15.25 3.72 -18.97
CA LEU A 8 16.64 4.20 -18.88
C LEU A 8 17.65 3.05 -18.75
N LEU A 9 17.24 1.95 -18.12
CA LEU A 9 18.04 0.72 -18.00
C LEU A 9 17.98 -0.18 -19.25
N GLY A 10 17.26 0.23 -20.30
CA GLY A 10 17.10 -0.56 -21.53
C GLY A 10 16.16 -1.76 -21.41
N TYR A 11 15.33 -1.81 -20.36
CA TYR A 11 14.35 -2.88 -20.16
C TYR A 11 12.97 -2.51 -20.70
N LYS A 12 12.34 -3.48 -21.37
CA LYS A 12 10.91 -3.44 -21.69
C LYS A 12 10.14 -4.12 -20.57
N ILE A 13 9.20 -3.42 -19.96
CA ILE A 13 8.36 -3.95 -18.89
C ILE A 13 6.89 -4.01 -19.29
N GLU A 14 6.16 -4.96 -18.72
CA GLU A 14 4.72 -5.03 -18.79
C GLU A 14 4.13 -4.70 -17.41
N VAL A 15 3.28 -3.67 -17.35
CA VAL A 15 2.61 -3.27 -16.10
C VAL A 15 1.14 -3.69 -16.16
N LYS A 16 0.70 -4.46 -15.16
CA LYS A 16 -0.68 -4.96 -15.03
C LYS A 16 -1.32 -4.46 -13.74
N PHE A 17 -2.52 -3.91 -13.85
CA PHE A 17 -3.34 -3.52 -12.70
C PHE A 17 -4.22 -4.70 -12.28
N VAL A 18 -4.00 -5.22 -11.08
CA VAL A 18 -4.82 -6.29 -10.49
C VAL A 18 -5.06 -6.00 -9.00
N PRO A 19 -6.09 -6.61 -8.37
CA PRO A 19 -6.36 -6.38 -6.95
C PRO A 19 -5.16 -6.70 -6.05
N CYS A 20 -4.92 -5.91 -5.00
CA CYS A 20 -3.73 -6.02 -4.15
C CYS A 20 -3.46 -7.43 -3.61
N LYS A 21 -4.50 -8.13 -3.15
CA LYS A 21 -4.38 -9.54 -2.70
C LYS A 21 -3.84 -10.46 -3.79
N ARG A 22 -4.24 -10.23 -5.04
CA ARG A 22 -3.80 -11.01 -6.21
C ARG A 22 -2.35 -10.68 -6.57
N VAL A 23 -1.95 -9.41 -6.47
CA VAL A 23 -0.56 -8.99 -6.67
C VAL A 23 0.38 -9.71 -5.70
N LEU A 24 0.03 -9.76 -4.40
CA LEU A 24 0.83 -10.45 -3.39
C LEU A 24 0.95 -11.95 -3.66
N GLN A 25 -0.14 -12.60 -4.06
CA GLN A 25 -0.10 -14.02 -4.41
C GLN A 25 0.76 -14.27 -5.65
N TYR A 26 0.68 -13.39 -6.66
CA TYR A 26 1.52 -13.50 -7.85
C TYR A 26 3.01 -13.35 -7.54
N ALA A 27 3.37 -12.48 -6.62
CA ALA A 27 4.75 -12.37 -6.14
C ALA A 27 5.21 -13.66 -5.45
N LYS A 28 4.38 -14.21 -4.54
CA LYS A 28 4.70 -15.46 -3.83
C LYS A 28 4.94 -16.66 -4.75
N ILE A 29 4.19 -16.77 -5.85
CA ILE A 29 4.30 -17.90 -6.79
C ILE A 29 5.23 -17.61 -7.98
N GLY A 30 5.94 -16.48 -7.98
CA GLY A 30 6.87 -16.12 -9.07
C GLY A 30 6.18 -15.75 -10.40
N LYS A 31 4.89 -15.41 -10.39
CA LYS A 31 4.15 -14.99 -11.60
C LYS A 31 4.42 -13.54 -12.00
N THR A 32 5.01 -12.74 -11.12
CA THR A 32 5.46 -11.38 -11.40
C THR A 32 6.89 -11.19 -10.90
N LEU A 33 7.65 -10.32 -11.56
CA LEU A 33 9.01 -9.96 -11.15
C LEU A 33 9.02 -8.96 -9.98
N GLY A 34 7.95 -8.17 -9.83
CA GLY A 34 7.89 -7.12 -8.84
C GLY A 34 6.48 -6.56 -8.67
N ILE A 35 6.34 -5.72 -7.66
CA ILE A 35 5.09 -5.05 -7.28
C ILE A 35 5.39 -3.59 -7.01
N LEU A 36 4.49 -2.69 -7.43
CA LEU A 36 4.65 -1.25 -7.27
C LEU A 36 3.68 -0.73 -6.19
N ALA A 37 4.04 0.38 -5.54
CA ALA A 37 3.25 1.04 -4.49
C ALA A 37 2.87 0.12 -3.31
N CYS A 38 3.82 -0.73 -2.87
CA CYS A 38 3.62 -1.63 -1.74
C CYS A 38 4.27 -1.07 -0.48
N ALA A 39 3.49 -0.87 0.59
CA ALA A 39 4.05 -0.54 1.90
C ALA A 39 4.93 -1.69 2.42
N TYR A 40 6.11 -1.34 2.92
CA TYR A 40 7.02 -2.29 3.56
C TYR A 40 6.31 -2.98 4.73
N ARG A 41 6.46 -4.31 4.80
CA ARG A 41 5.98 -5.11 5.91
C ARG A 41 6.91 -6.29 6.15
N ARG A 42 7.34 -6.47 7.41
CA ARG A 42 8.26 -7.52 7.82
C ARG A 42 7.76 -8.93 7.47
N ASP A 43 6.45 -9.18 7.52
CA ASP A 43 5.86 -10.48 7.18
C ASP A 43 6.01 -10.87 5.69
N ARG A 44 6.49 -9.94 4.85
CA ARG A 44 6.67 -10.15 3.40
C ARG A 44 8.12 -10.37 2.98
N GLU A 45 9.08 -10.16 3.87
CA GLU A 45 10.52 -10.28 3.55
C GLU A 45 10.91 -11.69 3.09
N ASN A 46 10.13 -12.71 3.49
CA ASN A 46 10.35 -14.09 3.07
C ASN A 46 10.18 -14.31 1.55
N PHE A 47 9.52 -13.39 0.84
CA PHE A 47 9.25 -13.53 -0.60
C PHE A 47 9.30 -12.21 -1.38
N LEU A 48 9.57 -11.08 -0.73
CA LEU A 48 9.67 -9.76 -1.36
C LEU A 48 10.90 -9.02 -0.82
N ILE A 49 11.73 -8.54 -1.73
CA ILE A 49 12.80 -7.58 -1.45
C ILE A 49 12.23 -6.20 -1.78
N SER A 50 12.32 -5.26 -0.83
CA SER A 50 11.88 -3.88 -1.03
C SER A 50 13.04 -3.02 -1.49
N SER A 51 12.79 -2.10 -2.43
CA SER A 51 13.73 -1.02 -2.74
C SER A 51 13.73 0.02 -1.63
N ASP A 52 14.64 0.99 -1.74
CA ASP A 52 14.50 2.23 -0.99
C ASP A 52 13.13 2.88 -1.27
N PRO A 53 12.50 3.48 -0.24
CA PRO A 53 11.18 4.08 -0.39
C PRO A 53 11.24 5.29 -1.32
N ILE A 54 10.37 5.31 -2.34
CA ILE A 54 10.20 6.45 -3.25
C ILE A 54 9.16 7.47 -2.75
N SER A 55 8.36 7.09 -1.75
CA SER A 55 7.30 7.89 -1.17
C SER A 55 6.90 7.34 0.20
N GLU A 56 6.37 8.21 1.05
CA GLU A 56 5.76 7.86 2.33
C GLU A 56 4.24 7.96 2.23
N PHE A 57 3.53 7.19 3.08
CA PHE A 57 2.09 7.32 3.22
C PHE A 57 1.74 7.73 4.65
N ILE A 58 0.72 8.58 4.78
CA ILE A 58 0.18 8.99 6.08
C ILE A 58 -1.18 8.34 6.25
N SER A 59 -1.40 7.72 7.41
CA SER A 59 -2.72 7.22 7.77
C SER A 59 -3.51 8.34 8.42
N GLY A 60 -4.54 8.81 7.73
CA GLY A 60 -5.45 9.85 8.22
C GLY A 60 -6.84 9.30 8.53
N ASN A 61 -7.57 10.02 9.39
CA ASN A 61 -8.98 9.78 9.65
C ASN A 61 -9.81 10.79 8.85
N TYR A 62 -10.86 10.32 8.19
CA TYR A 62 -11.86 11.16 7.54
C TYR A 62 -13.14 11.11 8.35
N VAL A 63 -13.68 12.29 8.68
CA VAL A 63 -14.95 12.44 9.42
C VAL A 63 -15.87 13.39 8.65
N PRO A 64 -17.21 13.23 8.74
CA PRO A 64 -18.16 14.22 8.23
C PRO A 64 -17.91 15.62 8.82
N THR A 65 -18.24 16.67 8.06
CA THR A 65 -18.01 18.06 8.49
C THR A 65 -18.77 18.44 9.76
N ASP A 66 -19.92 17.81 10.00
CA ASP A 66 -20.81 18.00 11.15
C ASP A 66 -20.54 17.02 12.31
N PHE A 67 -19.42 16.28 12.26
CA PHE A 67 -19.08 15.34 13.31
C PHE A 67 -18.55 16.05 14.57
N ASP A 68 -19.39 16.10 15.61
CA ASP A 68 -19.14 16.73 16.92
C ASP A 68 -18.21 15.92 17.84
N GLY A 69 -17.86 14.68 17.45
CA GLY A 69 -16.98 13.82 18.23
C GLY A 69 -15.55 14.37 18.22
N SER A 70 -15.15 14.98 19.36
CA SER A 70 -13.79 15.41 19.73
C SER A 70 -12.78 15.13 18.63
N ALA A 71 -12.48 16.14 17.80
CA ALA A 71 -11.67 16.07 16.58
C ALA A 71 -10.76 14.83 16.60
N ALA A 72 -11.08 13.83 15.77
CA ALA A 72 -10.49 12.48 15.75
C ALA A 72 -9.00 12.50 15.35
N THR A 73 -8.23 13.23 16.13
CA THR A 73 -6.82 13.60 16.00
C THR A 73 -5.94 12.51 16.61
N LEU A 74 -6.44 11.82 17.64
CA LEU A 74 -5.80 10.68 18.26
C LEU A 74 -6.58 9.40 18.00
N PHE A 75 -5.86 8.36 17.61
CA PHE A 75 -6.40 7.02 17.35
C PHE A 75 -7.17 6.45 18.56
N SER A 76 -6.79 6.81 19.79
CA SER A 76 -7.45 6.38 21.01
C SER A 76 -8.92 6.77 21.09
N TYR A 77 -9.33 7.91 20.48
CA TYR A 77 -10.72 8.35 20.47
C TYR A 77 -11.62 7.47 19.59
N LEU A 78 -11.02 6.67 18.71
CA LEU A 78 -11.77 5.74 17.84
C LEU A 78 -12.17 4.45 18.56
N LYS A 79 -11.64 4.15 19.75
CA LYS A 79 -11.78 2.85 20.44
C LYS A 79 -13.23 2.44 20.76
N HIS A 80 -14.17 3.38 20.72
CA HIS A 80 -15.60 3.13 20.97
C HIS A 80 -16.52 3.69 19.87
N GLN A 81 -15.94 4.08 18.72
CA GLN A 81 -16.68 4.61 17.59
C GLN A 81 -16.90 3.53 16.52
N ARG A 82 -17.98 3.67 15.74
CA ARG A 82 -18.16 2.84 14.54
C ARG A 82 -17.26 3.37 13.43
N CYS A 83 -16.16 2.68 13.18
CA CYS A 83 -15.18 3.08 12.18
C CYS A 83 -15.19 2.10 10.99
N GLY A 84 -15.27 2.65 9.78
CA GLY A 84 -14.92 1.92 8.56
C GLY A 84 -13.42 2.05 8.30
N ALA A 85 -12.76 0.97 7.89
CA ALA A 85 -11.34 0.98 7.56
C ALA A 85 -11.13 0.45 6.13
N CYS A 86 -10.52 1.26 5.27
CA CYS A 86 -10.07 0.81 3.96
C CYS A 86 -8.73 0.07 4.10
N HIS A 87 -8.80 -1.26 4.17
CA HIS A 87 -7.60 -2.11 4.24
C HIS A 87 -7.08 -2.43 2.83
N TRP A 88 -6.20 -1.58 2.30
CA TRP A 88 -5.61 -1.74 0.97
C TRP A 88 -4.53 -2.84 0.91
N PHE A 89 -3.90 -3.20 2.04
CA PHE A 89 -2.67 -4.01 2.07
C PHE A 89 -2.70 -5.21 3.02
N ARG A 90 -3.79 -5.98 3.10
CA ARG A 90 -3.85 -7.23 3.90
C ARG A 90 -3.66 -8.47 3.04
#